data_AF-A0A368R9C3-F1
#
_entry.id   AF-A0A368R9C3-F1
#
_cell.length_a   1.000
_cell.length_b   1.000
_cell.length_c   1.000
_cell.angle_alpha   90.00
_cell.angle_beta   90.00
_cell.angle_gamma   90.00
#
_symmetry.space_group_name_H-M   'P 1'
#
loop_
_entity.id
_entity.type
_entity.pdbx_description
1 polymer ?
#
loop_
_entity_poly.entity_id
_entity_poly.type
_entity_poly.pdbx_seq_one_letter_code
_entity_poly.pdbx_strand_id
1 'polypeptide(L)'
;MRAGAAASSARPPLGSSSTPPHPRESEMALVACPRYNISHPRAFASAPGSRGLLRASRSAASRPRGRLRRAMAANGGGHSTATGAGASDAPPSLLVFSGGTAFNGVVEELKKVTTRVVHVLPVSDDGGSTAEIVRVLGGPAVGDIRSRCLRLSDESTSEALSVRKLLGHRLPIDPSEAKLEWYQIVEGDHSLWDGVSRPYRETIRAFLVYFHNEILRRSAEMFCFTNGSIGNFFFAGARIFFQSLDAAIFLFSRVSQIPAESLVLPVISTNDRLTLGCELWDGTIIRGQNEISHPSNGRREVVNKDCNSCTALPSRIKRVFYMSSEGSSLLHEVFPEANHTVLEQLSKVDCIVYAMGSLFTSVCPSLVLRGIGETIASRSIPKVTMLRNRIRYYF
;
A
#
# COMPACT_ATOMS: atom_id res chain seq x y z
N MET A 1 -53.74 -50.70 48.55
CA MET A 1 -52.51 -51.33 48.02
C MET A 1 -51.51 -50.22 47.70
N ARG A 2 -50.33 -50.29 48.35
CA ARG A 2 -49.02 -49.62 48.09
C ARG A 2 -49.03 -48.24 47.39
N ALA A 3 -48.76 -47.15 48.13
CA ALA A 3 -47.44 -46.55 48.47
C ALA A 3 -46.94 -45.57 47.37
N GLY A 4 -46.47 -44.35 47.64
CA GLY A 4 -46.31 -43.56 48.86
C GLY A 4 -45.73 -42.16 48.57
N ALA A 5 -46.17 -41.17 49.37
CA ALA A 5 -45.51 -39.95 49.91
C ALA A 5 -44.42 -39.20 49.08
N ALA A 6 -44.63 -37.91 48.74
CA ALA A 6 -44.25 -36.68 49.49
C ALA A 6 -42.86 -36.12 49.08
N ALA A 7 -42.51 -34.83 49.04
CA ALA A 7 -43.19 -33.53 49.17
C ALA A 7 -42.19 -32.40 48.77
N SER A 8 -42.71 -31.24 48.32
CA SER A 8 -42.21 -29.85 48.57
C SER A 8 -40.85 -29.43 47.94
N SER A 9 -40.50 -28.18 47.60
CA SER A 9 -41.06 -26.83 47.73
C SER A 9 -40.23 -25.82 46.88
N ALA A 10 -40.75 -24.58 46.77
CA ALA A 10 -40.01 -23.30 46.70
C ALA A 10 -39.73 -22.57 45.35
N ARG A 11 -40.62 -21.59 45.08
CA ARG A 11 -40.48 -20.14 44.73
C ARG A 11 -39.55 -19.61 43.59
N PRO A 12 -40.00 -18.54 42.88
CA PRO A 12 -39.25 -17.85 41.80
C PRO A 12 -38.49 -16.59 42.28
N PRO A 13 -37.62 -15.96 41.46
CA PRO A 13 -36.97 -14.70 41.82
C PRO A 13 -37.66 -13.45 41.22
N LEU A 14 -37.62 -12.39 42.03
CA LEU A 14 -37.99 -10.99 41.76
C LEU A 14 -36.85 -10.24 41.05
N GLY A 15 -37.19 -9.22 40.27
CA GLY A 15 -36.24 -8.25 39.71
C GLY A 15 -36.00 -7.04 40.61
N SER A 16 -34.92 -6.29 40.34
CA SER A 16 -34.90 -4.83 40.08
C SER A 16 -33.50 -4.20 40.31
N SER A 17 -33.07 -3.46 39.27
CA SER A 17 -32.23 -2.24 39.22
C SER A 17 -31.18 -1.92 40.29
N SER A 18 -29.93 -1.70 39.83
CA SER A 18 -29.16 -0.51 40.19
C SER A 18 -28.06 -0.21 39.14
N THR A 19 -28.16 0.97 38.53
CA THR A 19 -27.13 1.58 37.66
C THR A 19 -26.11 2.34 38.51
N PRO A 20 -24.79 2.22 38.28
CA PRO A 20 -23.79 3.14 38.82
C PRO A 20 -23.42 4.25 37.81
N PRO A 21 -22.88 5.40 38.28
CA PRO A 21 -22.86 6.65 37.53
C PRO A 21 -21.64 6.79 36.60
N HIS A 22 -21.82 7.58 35.54
CA HIS A 22 -20.76 8.09 34.67
C HIS A 22 -19.81 9.06 35.40
N PRO A 23 -18.48 8.97 35.22
CA PRO A 23 -17.58 10.06 35.52
C PRO A 23 -17.41 10.99 34.32
N ARG A 24 -17.32 12.31 34.59
CA ARG A 24 -17.01 13.38 33.63
C ARG A 24 -15.49 13.64 33.57
N GLU A 25 -15.07 14.02 32.36
CA GLU A 25 -13.80 14.57 31.84
C GLU A 25 -12.65 14.95 32.79
N SER A 26 -11.42 14.50 32.47
CA SER A 26 -10.17 15.29 32.56
C SER A 26 -8.96 14.55 31.95
N GLU A 27 -8.13 15.30 31.23
CA GLU A 27 -6.71 15.06 30.87
C GLU A 27 -6.31 13.79 30.08
N MET A 28 -6.21 13.93 28.75
CA MET A 28 -5.28 13.11 27.94
C MET A 28 -3.85 13.62 28.14
N ALA A 29 -3.17 13.13 29.18
CA ALA A 29 -1.72 13.21 29.27
C ALA A 29 -1.08 12.13 28.38
N LEU A 30 -0.19 12.55 27.49
CA LEU A 30 0.76 11.67 26.79
C LEU A 30 1.61 10.94 27.84
N VAL A 31 1.30 9.67 28.10
CA VAL A 31 2.18 8.80 28.90
C VAL A 31 3.40 8.45 28.04
N ALA A 32 4.51 9.13 28.32
CA ALA A 32 5.83 8.76 27.82
C ALA A 32 6.22 7.37 28.38
N CYS A 33 6.48 6.41 27.51
CA CYS A 33 7.05 5.12 27.92
C CYS A 33 8.51 5.28 28.38
N PRO A 34 8.96 4.53 29.41
CA PRO A 34 10.32 4.65 29.96
C PRO A 34 11.39 4.11 29.01
N ARG A 35 12.54 4.78 28.99
CA ARG A 35 13.78 4.31 28.34
C ARG A 35 14.21 2.97 28.94
N TYR A 36 14.22 1.90 28.14
CA TYR A 36 14.91 0.66 28.48
C TYR A 36 16.37 0.73 28.04
N ASN A 37 17.26 0.54 29.03
CA ASN A 37 18.69 0.43 28.88
C ASN A 37 19.02 -0.93 28.22
N ILE A 38 19.57 -0.92 27.01
CA ILE A 38 20.05 -2.13 26.35
C ILE A 38 21.55 -2.29 26.67
N SER A 39 21.86 -3.31 27.47
CA SER A 39 23.21 -3.83 27.65
C SER A 39 23.62 -4.66 26.44
N HIS A 40 24.77 -4.34 25.86
CA HIS A 40 25.37 -5.08 24.73
C HIS A 40 25.82 -6.49 25.14
N PRO A 41 25.53 -7.54 24.35
CA PRO A 41 26.24 -8.80 24.45
C PRO A 41 27.58 -8.76 23.69
N ARG A 42 28.58 -9.38 24.32
CA ARG A 42 29.98 -9.52 23.89
C ARG A 42 30.14 -10.24 22.55
N ALA A 43 31.10 -9.75 21.78
CA ALA A 43 31.62 -10.35 20.55
C ALA A 43 32.23 -11.74 20.82
N PHE A 44 31.85 -12.73 20.00
CA PHE A 44 32.54 -14.01 19.92
C PHE A 44 33.64 -13.93 18.85
N ALA A 45 34.87 -14.24 19.29
CA ALA A 45 36.05 -14.37 18.47
C ALA A 45 35.99 -15.66 17.63
N SER A 46 36.45 -15.59 16.38
CA SER A 46 36.81 -16.76 15.58
C SER A 46 38.17 -16.54 14.92
N ALA A 47 39.01 -17.57 14.95
CA ALA A 47 40.31 -17.68 14.31
C ALA A 47 40.55 -19.18 13.96
N PRO A 48 41.59 -19.56 13.20
CA PRO A 48 41.79 -19.28 11.77
C PRO A 48 42.20 -20.53 10.94
N GLY A 49 42.34 -20.36 9.62
CA GLY A 49 43.02 -21.30 8.69
C GLY A 49 42.05 -21.92 7.66
N SER A 50 42.34 -22.02 6.36
CA SER A 50 43.62 -22.27 5.69
C SER A 50 43.63 -21.79 4.22
N ARG A 51 44.85 -21.63 3.71
CA ARG A 51 45.27 -21.04 2.42
C ARG A 51 44.87 -21.88 1.20
N GLY A 52 44.56 -21.20 0.10
CA GLY A 52 44.62 -21.72 -1.27
C GLY A 52 44.97 -20.59 -2.25
N LEU A 53 46.22 -20.57 -2.71
CA LEU A 53 46.73 -19.68 -3.75
C LEU A 53 46.11 -20.04 -5.11
N LEU A 54 45.77 -19.04 -5.92
CA LEU A 54 46.02 -19.05 -7.37
C LEU A 54 46.04 -17.60 -7.88
N ARG A 55 47.12 -17.30 -8.61
CA ARG A 55 47.56 -15.99 -9.07
C ARG A 55 47.27 -15.92 -10.57
N ALA A 56 46.63 -14.84 -11.05
CA ALA A 56 46.66 -14.52 -12.48
C ALA A 56 46.66 -13.00 -12.72
N SER A 57 47.69 -12.62 -13.48
CA SER A 57 48.12 -11.38 -14.12
C SER A 57 47.13 -10.24 -14.38
N ARG A 58 47.61 -9.04 -14.05
CA ARG A 58 47.15 -7.73 -14.53
C ARG A 58 47.54 -7.52 -16.00
N SER A 59 46.64 -6.93 -16.78
CA SER A 59 46.96 -6.21 -18.01
C SER A 59 46.28 -4.84 -17.98
N ALA A 60 47.08 -3.82 -18.27
CA ALA A 60 46.70 -2.41 -18.30
C ALA A 60 46.18 -2.04 -19.69
N ALA A 61 45.09 -1.28 -19.76
CA ALA A 61 44.68 -0.62 -20.99
C ALA A 61 44.23 0.82 -20.71
N SER A 62 44.79 1.69 -21.54
CA SER A 62 44.86 3.15 -21.50
C SER A 62 43.54 3.89 -21.75
N ARG A 63 43.34 4.98 -21.01
CA ARG A 63 42.34 6.04 -21.29
C ARG A 63 42.84 7.00 -22.37
N PRO A 64 41.99 7.47 -23.31
CA PRO A 64 42.25 8.71 -24.03
C PRO A 64 41.56 9.90 -23.37
N ARG A 65 42.32 11.00 -23.23
CA ARG A 65 41.87 12.34 -22.82
C ARG A 65 41.33 13.09 -24.04
N GLY A 66 40.06 13.48 -24.02
CA GLY A 66 39.47 14.45 -24.96
C GLY A 66 39.32 15.82 -24.30
N ARG A 67 40.09 16.81 -24.78
CA ARG A 67 39.97 18.25 -24.47
C ARG A 67 38.66 18.79 -25.05
N LEU A 68 37.86 19.50 -24.25
CA LEU A 68 36.94 20.51 -24.76
C LEU A 68 37.12 21.83 -24.01
N ARG A 69 37.16 22.89 -24.82
CA ARG A 69 37.68 24.22 -24.51
C ARG A 69 36.66 25.03 -23.70
N ARG A 70 37.17 25.74 -22.70
CA ARG A 70 36.53 26.91 -22.07
C ARG A 70 36.31 28.00 -23.13
N ALA A 71 35.10 28.53 -23.20
CA ALA A 71 34.85 29.86 -23.73
C ALA A 71 34.42 30.76 -22.56
N MET A 72 35.24 31.77 -22.29
CA MET A 72 34.91 32.91 -21.46
C MET A 72 34.12 33.92 -22.30
N ALA A 73 33.09 34.50 -21.73
CA ALA A 73 32.59 35.81 -22.12
C ALA A 73 32.31 36.59 -20.83
N ALA A 74 33.07 37.67 -20.64
CA ALA A 74 32.81 38.72 -19.68
C ALA A 74 32.11 39.86 -20.42
N ASN A 75 31.04 40.43 -19.85
CA ASN A 75 30.99 41.84 -19.46
C ASN A 75 29.63 42.23 -18.87
N GLY A 76 29.64 43.22 -17.97
CA GLY A 76 28.50 44.10 -17.72
C GLY A 76 28.05 44.18 -16.27
N GLY A 77 28.66 45.06 -15.49
CA GLY A 77 28.16 45.46 -14.18
C GLY A 77 26.95 46.40 -14.28
N GLY A 78 26.00 46.23 -13.37
CA GLY A 78 24.91 47.15 -13.11
C GLY A 78 24.42 46.95 -11.67
N HIS A 79 24.69 47.94 -10.82
CA HIS A 79 24.08 48.03 -9.49
C HIS A 79 22.59 48.33 -9.66
N SER A 80 21.71 47.51 -9.11
CA SER A 80 20.31 47.87 -8.85
C SER A 80 19.82 47.11 -7.62
N THR A 81 19.76 47.86 -6.52
CA THR A 81 18.78 47.84 -5.44
C THR A 81 18.00 46.55 -5.18
N ALA A 82 18.14 46.05 -3.95
CA ALA A 82 17.25 45.10 -3.32
C ALA A 82 15.77 45.51 -3.46
N THR A 83 14.99 44.64 -4.09
CA THR A 83 13.53 44.61 -3.97
C THR A 83 13.12 43.16 -3.76
N GLY A 84 12.52 42.87 -2.61
CA GLY A 84 11.90 41.58 -2.35
C GLY A 84 10.71 41.36 -3.28
N ALA A 85 10.79 40.32 -4.10
CA ALA A 85 9.74 39.67 -4.88
C ALA A 85 10.33 38.35 -5.39
N GLY A 86 9.73 37.16 -5.25
CA GLY A 86 8.41 36.81 -4.78
C GLY A 86 8.41 35.38 -4.22
N ALA A 87 7.38 35.06 -3.44
CA ALA A 87 7.04 33.67 -3.15
C ALA A 87 6.88 32.94 -4.49
N SER A 88 7.50 31.76 -4.62
CA SER A 88 7.51 30.99 -5.86
C SER A 88 6.10 30.80 -6.43
N ASP A 89 5.89 31.20 -7.68
CA ASP A 89 4.63 31.06 -8.46
C ASP A 89 4.29 29.59 -8.81
N ALA A 90 4.97 28.63 -8.18
CA ALA A 90 4.77 27.21 -8.40
C ALA A 90 3.61 26.70 -7.53
N PRO A 91 2.69 25.88 -8.07
CA PRO A 91 1.59 25.32 -7.28
C PRO A 91 2.13 24.49 -6.11
N PRO A 92 1.41 24.41 -4.97
CA PRO A 92 1.91 23.74 -3.78
C PRO A 92 2.18 22.25 -4.04
N SER A 93 3.25 21.75 -3.42
CA SER A 93 3.56 20.32 -3.40
C SER A 93 2.93 19.62 -2.19
N LEU A 94 2.32 18.47 -2.42
CA LEU A 94 1.53 17.75 -1.43
C LEU A 94 2.10 16.35 -1.23
N LEU A 95 2.13 15.88 0.01
CA LEU A 95 2.25 14.45 0.29
C LEU A 95 0.94 13.94 0.88
N VAL A 96 0.37 12.92 0.26
CA VAL A 96 -0.93 12.37 0.62
C VAL A 96 -0.75 10.94 1.11
N PHE A 97 -1.00 10.70 2.40
CA PHE A 97 -1.21 9.36 2.93
C PHE A 97 -2.61 8.90 2.55
N SER A 98 -2.70 7.88 1.71
CA SER A 98 -3.98 7.36 1.21
C SER A 98 -4.01 5.84 1.22
N GLY A 99 -5.18 5.27 0.95
CA GLY A 99 -5.33 3.84 0.65
C GLY A 99 -6.22 3.67 -0.57
N GLY A 100 -7.19 2.76 -0.46
CA GLY A 100 -8.09 2.37 -1.55
C GLY A 100 -9.03 3.45 -2.09
N THR A 101 -10.24 3.05 -2.46
CA THR A 101 -11.07 3.80 -3.42
C THR A 101 -11.61 5.14 -2.92
N ALA A 102 -11.68 5.36 -1.59
CA ALA A 102 -12.30 6.55 -1.00
C ALA A 102 -11.69 7.87 -1.50
N PHE A 103 -10.38 7.93 -1.71
CA PHE A 103 -9.70 9.14 -2.18
C PHE A 103 -9.72 9.31 -3.72
N ASN A 104 -10.30 8.35 -4.47
CA ASN A 104 -10.24 8.39 -5.93
C ASN A 104 -10.95 9.60 -6.55
N GLY A 105 -12.11 10.00 -6.02
CA GLY A 105 -12.82 11.19 -6.51
C GLY A 105 -12.03 12.48 -6.25
N VAL A 106 -11.33 12.56 -5.11
CA VAL A 106 -10.53 13.75 -4.77
C VAL A 106 -9.30 13.87 -5.67
N VAL A 107 -8.69 12.76 -6.10
CA VAL A 107 -7.51 12.82 -6.98
C VAL A 107 -7.81 13.47 -8.32
N GLU A 108 -9.00 13.23 -8.91
CA GLU A 108 -9.36 13.88 -10.17
C GLU A 108 -9.51 15.40 -10.02
N GLU A 109 -10.07 15.86 -8.90
CA GLU A 109 -10.14 17.29 -8.59
C GLU A 109 -8.77 17.87 -8.25
N LEU A 110 -7.92 17.10 -7.55
CA LEU A 110 -6.59 17.55 -7.16
C LEU A 110 -5.69 17.79 -8.38
N LYS A 111 -5.80 16.95 -9.42
CA LYS A 111 -5.09 17.12 -10.70
C LYS A 111 -5.36 18.48 -11.36
N LYS A 112 -6.52 19.10 -11.10
CA LYS A 112 -6.89 20.43 -11.62
C LYS A 112 -6.19 21.57 -10.86
N VAL A 113 -5.73 21.30 -9.64
CA VAL A 113 -5.07 22.28 -8.75
C VAL A 113 -3.54 22.14 -8.81
N THR A 114 -3.04 20.91 -8.73
CA THR A 114 -1.60 20.61 -8.76
C THR A 114 -1.35 19.16 -9.16
N THR A 115 -0.32 18.93 -9.98
CA THR A 115 0.21 17.59 -10.25
C THR A 115 1.38 17.23 -9.34
N ARG A 116 1.86 18.15 -8.51
CA ARG A 116 3.00 17.97 -7.59
C ARG A 116 2.58 17.21 -6.33
N VAL A 117 2.10 15.99 -6.52
CA VAL A 117 1.50 15.18 -5.45
C VAL A 117 2.23 13.85 -5.29
N VAL A 118 2.68 13.59 -4.07
CA VAL A 118 3.26 12.31 -3.66
C VAL A 118 2.18 11.48 -2.97
N HIS A 119 1.67 10.47 -3.66
CA HIS A 119 0.69 9.53 -3.14
C HIS A 119 1.38 8.36 -2.45
N VAL A 120 1.32 8.35 -1.12
CA VAL A 120 1.87 7.28 -0.29
C VAL A 120 0.78 6.26 0.02
N LEU A 121 1.05 4.99 -0.29
CA LEU A 121 0.07 3.90 -0.22
C LEU A 121 0.59 2.69 0.57
N PRO A 122 -0.25 2.05 1.39
CA PRO A 122 0.11 0.80 2.06
C PRO A 122 0.18 -0.38 1.08
N VAL A 123 0.90 -1.42 1.50
CA VAL A 123 1.15 -2.66 0.72
C VAL A 123 0.55 -3.90 1.38
N SER A 124 -0.50 -3.71 2.19
CA SER A 124 -1.15 -4.76 3.00
C SER A 124 -2.56 -5.16 2.55
N ASP A 125 -3.06 -4.62 1.43
CA ASP A 125 -4.40 -4.95 0.93
C ASP A 125 -4.52 -6.44 0.57
N ASP A 126 -5.46 -7.13 1.20
CA ASP A 126 -5.68 -8.56 1.02
C ASP A 126 -7.05 -8.88 0.43
N GLY A 127 -7.64 -7.93 -0.33
CA GLY A 127 -8.95 -8.05 -0.98
C GLY A 127 -8.94 -8.27 -2.49
N GLY A 128 -10.06 -8.80 -3.00
CA GLY A 128 -10.31 -9.00 -4.43
C GLY A 128 -9.20 -9.77 -5.14
N SER A 129 -8.87 -9.36 -6.36
CA SER A 129 -7.81 -10.02 -7.15
C SER A 129 -6.41 -9.85 -6.58
N THR A 130 -6.17 -8.91 -5.67
CA THR A 130 -4.90 -8.79 -4.94
C THR A 130 -4.67 -10.02 -4.05
N ALA A 131 -5.72 -10.46 -3.34
CA ALA A 131 -5.67 -11.61 -2.46
C ALA A 131 -5.25 -12.88 -3.20
N GLU A 132 -5.80 -13.07 -4.40
CA GLU A 132 -5.54 -14.22 -5.26
C GLU A 132 -4.10 -14.22 -5.82
N ILE A 133 -3.61 -13.06 -6.25
CA ILE A 133 -2.21 -12.91 -6.67
C ILE A 133 -1.27 -13.24 -5.52
N VAL A 134 -1.51 -12.68 -4.34
CA VAL A 134 -0.66 -12.90 -3.15
C VAL A 134 -0.74 -14.35 -2.69
N ARG A 135 -1.89 -15.01 -2.83
CA ARG A 135 -2.05 -16.44 -2.50
C ARG A 135 -1.16 -17.31 -3.39
N VAL A 136 -1.25 -17.15 -4.71
CA VAL A 136 -0.59 -18.04 -5.67
C VAL A 136 0.88 -17.67 -5.92
N LEU A 137 1.19 -16.37 -6.01
CA LEU A 137 2.50 -15.86 -6.41
C LEU A 137 3.29 -15.22 -5.26
N GLY A 138 2.65 -14.93 -4.13
CA GLY A 138 3.26 -14.23 -3.01
C GLY A 138 3.53 -12.74 -3.28
N GLY A 139 4.32 -12.15 -2.37
CA GLY A 139 4.74 -10.76 -2.41
C GLY A 139 3.72 -9.75 -1.88
N PRO A 140 4.01 -8.45 -2.03
CA PRO A 140 3.21 -7.38 -1.45
C PRO A 140 1.88 -7.21 -2.18
N ALA A 141 0.91 -6.58 -1.51
CA ALA A 141 -0.33 -6.17 -2.13
C ALA A 141 -0.08 -5.08 -3.19
N VAL A 142 -0.66 -5.27 -4.38
CA VAL A 142 -0.52 -4.32 -5.50
C VAL A 142 -1.77 -3.44 -5.72
N GLY A 143 -2.87 -3.79 -5.06
CA GLY A 143 -4.21 -3.29 -5.40
C GLY A 143 -4.38 -1.78 -5.31
N ASP A 144 -4.06 -1.19 -4.15
CA ASP A 144 -4.23 0.24 -3.91
C ASP A 144 -3.28 1.08 -4.78
N ILE A 145 -2.03 0.61 -4.94
CA ILE A 145 -1.02 1.22 -5.81
C ILE A 145 -1.49 1.24 -7.27
N ARG A 146 -1.87 0.08 -7.81
CA ARG A 146 -2.45 -0.03 -9.16
C ARG A 146 -3.66 0.87 -9.34
N SER A 147 -4.54 0.94 -8.34
CA SER A 147 -5.73 1.82 -8.40
C SER A 147 -5.34 3.29 -8.49
N ARG A 148 -4.32 3.72 -7.73
CA ARG A 148 -3.86 5.11 -7.77
C ARG A 148 -3.16 5.43 -9.10
N CYS A 149 -2.30 4.55 -9.58
CA CYS A 149 -1.64 4.73 -10.88
C CYS A 149 -2.66 4.84 -12.01
N LEU A 150 -3.65 3.95 -12.04
CA LEU A 150 -4.73 4.01 -13.01
C LEU A 150 -5.47 5.34 -12.94
N ARG A 151 -5.80 5.81 -11.72
CA ARG A 151 -6.53 7.07 -11.52
C ARG A 151 -5.76 8.29 -12.01
N LEU A 152 -4.44 8.26 -11.88
CA LEU A 152 -3.55 9.33 -12.34
C LEU A 152 -3.24 9.24 -13.84
N SER A 153 -3.72 8.21 -14.54
CA SER A 153 -3.40 8.03 -15.96
C SER A 153 -3.83 9.22 -16.79
N ASP A 154 -3.14 9.42 -17.91
CA ASP A 154 -3.58 10.36 -18.93
C ASP A 154 -4.96 9.97 -19.49
N GLU A 155 -5.74 10.98 -19.85
CA GLU A 155 -7.07 10.86 -20.46
C GLU A 155 -7.19 11.81 -21.67
N SER A 156 -6.09 12.45 -22.09
CA SER A 156 -6.10 13.48 -23.13
C SER A 156 -6.14 12.92 -24.55
N THR A 157 -5.69 11.68 -24.76
CA THR A 157 -5.63 11.03 -26.07
C THR A 157 -6.51 9.78 -26.14
N SER A 158 -6.96 9.43 -27.35
CA SER A 158 -7.72 8.20 -27.58
C SER A 158 -6.94 6.94 -27.18
N GLU A 159 -5.62 6.92 -27.42
CA GLU A 159 -4.75 5.83 -27.00
C GLU A 159 -4.67 5.73 -25.47
N ALA A 160 -4.47 6.85 -24.77
CA ALA A 160 -4.44 6.87 -23.31
C ALA A 160 -5.75 6.34 -22.71
N LEU A 161 -6.89 6.72 -23.29
CA LEU A 161 -8.20 6.19 -22.89
C LEU A 161 -8.31 4.68 -23.14
N SER A 162 -7.84 4.16 -24.27
CA SER A 162 -7.79 2.72 -24.55
C SER A 162 -6.89 1.96 -23.59
N VAL A 163 -5.69 2.49 -23.28
CA VAL A 163 -4.76 1.88 -22.31
C VAL A 163 -5.34 1.89 -20.90
N ARG A 164 -5.96 3.01 -20.48
CA ARG A 164 -6.68 3.11 -19.21
C ARG A 164 -7.83 2.11 -19.15
N LYS A 165 -8.62 1.97 -20.22
CA LYS A 165 -9.71 0.98 -20.30
C LYS A 165 -9.18 -0.45 -20.11
N LEU A 166 -8.10 -0.82 -20.82
CA LEU A 166 -7.47 -2.13 -20.71
C LEU A 166 -6.97 -2.40 -19.28
N LEU A 167 -6.16 -1.50 -18.70
CA LEU A 167 -5.59 -1.71 -17.37
C LEU A 167 -6.63 -1.57 -16.24
N GLY A 168 -7.71 -0.84 -16.47
CA GLY A 168 -8.86 -0.71 -15.59
C GLY A 168 -9.85 -1.87 -15.67
N HIS A 169 -9.72 -2.73 -16.68
CA HIS A 169 -10.66 -3.82 -16.93
C HIS A 169 -10.68 -4.85 -15.80
N ARG A 170 -11.90 -5.35 -15.52
CA ARG A 170 -12.15 -6.45 -14.61
C ARG A 170 -12.82 -7.58 -15.35
N LEU A 171 -12.27 -8.78 -15.19
CA LEU A 171 -12.81 -10.00 -15.77
C LEU A 171 -14.20 -10.33 -15.19
N PRO A 172 -15.02 -11.11 -15.91
CA PRO A 172 -16.31 -11.60 -15.47
C PRO A 172 -16.27 -12.28 -14.09
N ILE A 173 -17.44 -12.34 -13.47
CA ILE A 173 -17.59 -13.04 -12.19
C ILE A 173 -17.61 -14.55 -12.44
N ASP A 174 -18.23 -15.00 -13.54
CA ASP A 174 -18.24 -16.41 -13.89
C ASP A 174 -16.81 -16.94 -14.13
N PRO A 175 -16.38 -18.01 -13.46
CA PRO A 175 -15.01 -18.52 -13.58
C PRO A 175 -14.63 -18.98 -14.99
N SER A 176 -15.57 -19.55 -15.75
CA SER A 176 -15.30 -20.08 -17.09
C SER A 176 -15.17 -18.95 -18.10
N GLU A 177 -16.08 -17.97 -18.05
CA GLU A 177 -16.00 -16.76 -18.86
C GLU A 177 -14.74 -15.95 -18.54
N ALA A 178 -14.42 -15.76 -17.25
CA ALA A 178 -13.23 -15.03 -16.82
C ALA A 178 -11.95 -15.68 -17.33
N LYS A 179 -11.88 -17.02 -17.30
CA LYS A 179 -10.75 -17.76 -17.85
C LYS A 179 -10.68 -17.61 -19.37
N LEU A 180 -11.79 -17.77 -20.08
CA LEU A 180 -11.81 -17.62 -21.54
C LEU A 180 -11.35 -16.22 -21.98
N GLU A 181 -11.91 -15.18 -21.37
CA GLU A 181 -11.55 -13.80 -21.70
C GLU A 181 -10.09 -13.49 -21.35
N TRP A 182 -9.56 -14.01 -20.24
CA TRP A 182 -8.14 -13.88 -19.92
C TRP A 182 -7.24 -14.45 -21.02
N TYR A 183 -7.56 -15.64 -21.55
CA TYR A 183 -6.77 -16.27 -22.61
C TYR A 183 -6.80 -15.43 -23.89
N GLN A 184 -7.98 -14.95 -24.30
CA GLN A 184 -8.12 -14.05 -25.46
C GLN A 184 -7.26 -12.78 -25.31
N ILE A 185 -7.26 -12.17 -24.11
CA ILE A 185 -6.44 -10.98 -23.81
C ILE A 185 -4.95 -11.31 -23.92
N VAL A 186 -4.49 -12.41 -23.32
CA VAL A 186 -3.08 -12.83 -23.35
C VAL A 186 -2.63 -13.22 -24.76
N GLU A 187 -3.48 -13.86 -25.55
CA GLU A 187 -3.20 -14.20 -26.95
C GLU A 187 -3.11 -12.94 -27.82
N GLY A 188 -3.80 -11.86 -27.43
CA GLY A 188 -3.83 -10.60 -28.17
C GLY A 188 -5.06 -10.46 -29.08
N ASP A 189 -6.03 -11.36 -28.94
CA ASP A 189 -7.24 -11.48 -29.76
C ASP A 189 -8.49 -11.08 -28.97
N HIS A 190 -8.42 -9.93 -28.30
CA HIS A 190 -9.53 -9.36 -27.55
C HIS A 190 -9.71 -7.88 -27.88
N SER A 191 -10.97 -7.43 -27.95
CA SER A 191 -11.33 -6.05 -28.30
C SER A 191 -10.80 -4.98 -27.34
N LEU A 192 -10.34 -5.37 -26.14
CA LEU A 192 -9.65 -4.44 -25.24
C LEU A 192 -8.33 -3.90 -25.81
N TRP A 193 -7.76 -4.54 -26.82
CA TRP A 193 -6.58 -4.05 -27.52
C TRP A 193 -6.91 -3.01 -28.60
N ASP A 194 -8.19 -2.73 -28.85
CA ASP A 194 -8.62 -1.73 -29.84
C ASP A 194 -8.22 -0.32 -29.39
N GLY A 195 -7.56 0.42 -30.29
CA GLY A 195 -7.02 1.75 -30.01
C GLY A 195 -5.73 1.76 -29.19
N VAL A 196 -5.20 0.59 -28.78
CA VAL A 196 -3.87 0.47 -28.17
C VAL A 196 -2.84 0.23 -29.27
N SER A 197 -1.86 1.12 -29.45
CA SER A 197 -0.84 0.96 -30.49
C SER A 197 0.03 -0.27 -30.26
N ARG A 198 0.73 -0.69 -31.32
CA ARG A 198 1.61 -1.85 -31.30
C ARG A 198 2.70 -1.77 -30.20
N PRO A 199 3.44 -0.66 -30.00
CA PRO A 199 4.42 -0.57 -28.91
C PRO A 199 3.82 -0.76 -27.52
N TYR A 200 2.65 -0.16 -27.26
CA TYR A 200 1.94 -0.34 -25.99
C TYR A 200 1.46 -1.77 -25.81
N ARG A 201 0.87 -2.36 -26.87
CA ARG A 201 0.38 -3.73 -26.88
C ARG A 201 1.51 -4.72 -26.57
N GLU A 202 2.64 -4.62 -27.27
CA GLU A 202 3.80 -5.50 -27.05
C GLU A 202 4.35 -5.34 -25.63
N THR A 203 4.44 -4.12 -25.12
CA THR A 203 4.93 -3.85 -23.76
C THR A 203 4.01 -4.44 -22.69
N ILE A 204 2.71 -4.11 -22.72
CA ILE A 204 1.76 -4.56 -21.69
C ILE A 204 1.61 -6.09 -21.75
N ARG A 205 1.44 -6.64 -22.96
CA ARG A 205 1.22 -8.07 -23.16
C ARG A 205 2.43 -8.91 -22.72
N ALA A 206 3.67 -8.43 -22.89
CA ALA A 206 4.85 -9.13 -22.41
C ALA A 206 4.77 -9.47 -20.90
N PHE A 207 4.32 -8.51 -20.08
CA PHE A 207 4.17 -8.74 -18.64
C PHE A 207 2.91 -9.54 -18.27
N LEU A 208 1.83 -9.45 -19.05
CA LEU A 208 0.66 -10.33 -18.89
C LEU A 208 1.01 -11.80 -19.20
N VAL A 209 1.77 -12.04 -20.26
CA VAL A 209 2.30 -13.38 -20.61
C VAL A 209 3.25 -13.87 -19.52
N TYR A 210 4.15 -13.01 -19.04
CA TYR A 210 5.06 -13.36 -17.95
C TYR A 210 4.29 -13.77 -16.67
N PHE A 211 3.29 -12.97 -16.28
CA PHE A 211 2.39 -13.29 -15.16
C PHE A 211 1.69 -14.63 -15.36
N HIS A 212 1.16 -14.89 -16.56
CA HIS A 212 0.52 -16.16 -16.89
C HIS A 212 1.48 -17.36 -16.71
N ASN A 213 2.70 -17.24 -17.22
CA ASN A 213 3.71 -18.29 -17.10
C ASN A 213 4.09 -18.55 -15.63
N GLU A 214 4.20 -17.50 -14.82
CA GLU A 214 4.51 -17.64 -13.39
C GLU A 214 3.38 -18.34 -12.62
N ILE A 215 2.12 -18.10 -12.99
CA ILE A 215 0.99 -18.86 -12.46
C ILE A 215 1.10 -20.34 -12.83
N LEU A 216 1.35 -20.65 -14.11
CA LEU A 216 1.41 -22.04 -14.59
C LEU A 216 2.54 -22.85 -13.93
N ARG A 217 3.61 -22.18 -13.50
CA ARG A 217 4.72 -22.82 -12.76
C ARG A 217 4.36 -23.21 -11.32
N ARG A 218 3.27 -22.68 -10.75
CA ARG A 218 2.81 -23.02 -9.40
C ARG A 218 1.90 -24.26 -9.48
N SER A 219 2.48 -25.44 -9.28
CA SER A 219 1.80 -26.73 -9.43
C SER A 219 0.79 -27.06 -8.33
N ALA A 220 0.87 -26.39 -7.17
CA ALA A 220 0.07 -26.74 -6.00
C ALA A 220 -1.32 -26.07 -5.97
N GLU A 221 -1.50 -24.95 -6.67
CA GLU A 221 -2.69 -24.11 -6.51
C GLU A 221 -3.18 -23.56 -7.85
N MET A 222 -4.43 -23.86 -8.22
CA MET A 222 -5.06 -23.26 -9.39
C MET A 222 -5.36 -21.78 -9.15
N PHE A 223 -5.09 -20.94 -10.15
CA PHE A 223 -5.39 -19.52 -10.13
C PHE A 223 -6.83 -19.24 -10.57
N CYS A 224 -7.53 -18.42 -9.80
CA CYS A 224 -8.90 -17.98 -10.05
C CYS A 224 -8.93 -16.61 -10.72
N PHE A 225 -9.46 -16.54 -11.95
CA PHE A 225 -9.54 -15.30 -12.72
C PHE A 225 -10.79 -14.45 -12.43
N THR A 226 -11.75 -14.97 -11.68
CA THR A 226 -13.02 -14.30 -11.33
C THR A 226 -12.79 -12.89 -10.78
N ASN A 227 -13.44 -11.90 -11.42
CA ASN A 227 -13.31 -10.48 -11.05
C ASN A 227 -11.83 -9.99 -10.97
N GLY A 228 -10.96 -10.67 -11.71
CA GLY A 228 -9.55 -10.38 -11.88
C GLY A 228 -9.35 -9.01 -12.49
N SER A 229 -8.36 -8.23 -12.03
CA SER A 229 -8.06 -6.94 -12.66
C SER A 229 -6.86 -7.09 -13.59
N ILE A 230 -7.03 -6.73 -14.86
CA ILE A 230 -5.95 -6.79 -15.85
C ILE A 230 -4.77 -5.93 -15.42
N GLY A 231 -5.03 -4.72 -14.89
CA GLY A 231 -3.98 -3.89 -14.31
C GLY A 231 -3.25 -4.54 -13.13
N ASN A 232 -3.93 -5.31 -12.28
CA ASN A 232 -3.25 -6.06 -11.20
C ASN A 232 -2.35 -7.16 -11.77
N PHE A 233 -2.80 -7.87 -12.81
CA PHE A 233 -2.02 -8.94 -13.45
C PHE A 233 -0.79 -8.39 -14.16
N PHE A 234 -0.95 -7.29 -14.90
CA PHE A 234 0.15 -6.55 -15.52
C PHE A 234 1.16 -6.08 -14.45
N PHE A 235 0.68 -5.46 -13.38
CA PHE A 235 1.52 -4.98 -12.29
C PHE A 235 2.28 -6.13 -11.63
N ALA A 236 1.59 -7.22 -11.29
CA ALA A 236 2.20 -8.40 -10.67
C ALA A 236 3.25 -9.03 -11.59
N GLY A 237 2.97 -9.17 -12.88
CA GLY A 237 3.92 -9.64 -13.88
C GLY A 237 5.18 -8.78 -13.92
N ALA A 238 5.03 -7.46 -13.97
CA ALA A 238 6.15 -6.52 -13.94
C ALA A 238 6.98 -6.63 -12.64
N ARG A 239 6.31 -6.69 -11.48
CA ARG A 239 6.98 -6.83 -10.18
C ARG A 239 7.82 -8.10 -10.10
N ILE A 240 7.26 -9.23 -10.52
CA ILE A 240 7.97 -10.52 -10.47
C ILE A 240 9.11 -10.53 -11.48
N PHE A 241 8.92 -9.94 -12.66
CA PHE A 241 9.99 -9.82 -13.66
C PHE A 241 11.17 -8.98 -13.13
N PHE A 242 10.89 -7.80 -12.56
CA PHE A 242 11.94 -6.91 -12.06
C PHE A 242 12.50 -7.31 -10.70
N GLN A 243 11.81 -8.18 -9.95
CA GLN A 243 12.07 -8.42 -8.53
C GLN A 243 12.13 -7.10 -7.75
N SER A 244 11.25 -6.16 -8.09
CA SER A 244 11.22 -4.82 -7.49
C SER A 244 9.82 -4.21 -7.60
N LEU A 245 9.26 -3.86 -6.45
CA LEU A 245 7.99 -3.13 -6.36
C LEU A 245 8.11 -1.74 -7.00
N ASP A 246 9.15 -0.98 -6.66
CA ASP A 246 9.38 0.38 -7.17
C ASP A 246 9.57 0.39 -8.71
N ALA A 247 10.30 -0.57 -9.27
CA ALA A 247 10.46 -0.67 -10.73
C ALA A 247 9.13 -0.98 -11.46
N ALA A 248 8.29 -1.83 -10.86
CA ALA A 248 6.96 -2.11 -11.41
C ALA A 248 6.04 -0.88 -11.38
N ILE A 249 6.10 -0.10 -10.29
CA ILE A 249 5.38 1.18 -10.20
C ILE A 249 5.85 2.15 -11.27
N PHE A 250 7.18 2.26 -11.45
CA PHE A 250 7.75 3.12 -12.48
C PHE A 250 7.27 2.72 -13.87
N LEU A 251 7.32 1.42 -14.22
CA LEU A 251 6.79 0.93 -15.49
C LEU A 251 5.30 1.25 -15.65
N PHE A 252 4.48 0.96 -14.65
CA PHE A 252 3.05 1.25 -14.70
C PHE A 252 2.79 2.74 -14.91
N SER A 253 3.57 3.61 -14.26
CA SER A 253 3.47 5.06 -14.39
C SER A 253 3.79 5.53 -15.81
N ARG A 254 4.80 4.93 -16.46
CA ARG A 254 5.15 5.24 -17.86
C ARG A 254 4.09 4.75 -18.84
N VAL A 255 3.60 3.53 -18.67
CA VAL A 255 2.51 2.98 -19.50
C VAL A 255 1.20 3.76 -19.30
N SER A 256 0.93 4.25 -18.10
CA SER A 256 -0.29 5.04 -17.84
C SER A 256 -0.11 6.53 -18.14
N GLN A 257 1.07 6.97 -18.57
CA GLN A 257 1.42 8.38 -18.79
C GLN A 257 1.03 9.29 -17.60
N ILE A 258 1.35 8.84 -16.38
CA ILE A 258 1.13 9.65 -15.16
C ILE A 258 1.94 10.96 -15.27
N PRO A 259 1.38 12.12 -14.85
CA PRO A 259 2.10 13.38 -14.82
C PRO A 259 3.46 13.26 -14.14
N ALA A 260 4.49 13.88 -14.72
CA ALA A 260 5.87 13.70 -14.28
C ALA A 260 6.11 14.18 -12.84
N GLU A 261 5.32 15.14 -12.36
CA GLU A 261 5.42 15.68 -11.00
C GLU A 261 4.63 14.85 -9.97
N SER A 262 3.80 13.91 -10.42
CA SER A 262 3.03 13.01 -9.56
C SER A 262 3.83 11.75 -9.27
N LEU A 263 3.99 11.42 -7.98
CA LEU A 263 4.67 10.21 -7.54
C LEU A 263 3.66 9.28 -6.87
N VAL A 264 3.72 7.99 -7.19
CA VAL A 264 3.03 6.94 -6.45
C VAL A 264 4.08 6.14 -5.73
N LEU A 265 4.08 6.16 -4.40
CA LEU A 265 5.10 5.51 -3.59
C LEU A 265 4.47 4.46 -2.67
N PRO A 266 5.03 3.24 -2.63
CA PRO A 266 4.69 2.30 -1.58
C PRO A 266 5.32 2.78 -0.28
N VAL A 267 4.57 2.74 0.82
CA VAL A 267 5.13 3.16 2.11
C VAL A 267 6.24 2.22 2.60
N ILE A 268 6.24 0.97 2.13
CA ILE A 268 7.31 -0.01 2.36
C ILE A 268 7.73 -0.58 1.00
N SER A 269 9.02 -0.49 0.68
CA SER A 269 9.59 -1.13 -0.50
C SER A 269 10.02 -2.56 -0.15
N THR A 270 9.17 -3.54 -0.47
CA THR A 270 9.45 -4.97 -0.24
C THR A 270 8.97 -5.82 -1.41
N ASN A 271 9.57 -6.99 -1.59
CA ASN A 271 9.06 -8.04 -2.47
C ASN A 271 8.31 -9.13 -1.71
N ASP A 272 8.26 -9.04 -0.39
CA ASP A 272 7.66 -10.03 0.50
C ASP A 272 6.22 -9.67 0.85
N ARG A 273 5.49 -10.68 1.30
CA ARG A 273 4.12 -10.51 1.77
C ARG A 273 4.14 -9.90 3.17
N LEU A 274 3.49 -8.75 3.31
CA LEU A 274 3.18 -8.16 4.61
C LEU A 274 1.68 -8.22 4.88
N THR A 275 1.32 -8.63 6.09
CA THR A 275 -0.07 -8.69 6.55
C THR A 275 -0.30 -7.60 7.58
N LEU A 276 -1.42 -6.88 7.49
CA LEU A 276 -1.81 -5.95 8.54
C LEU A 276 -2.48 -6.71 9.68
N GLY A 277 -2.06 -6.44 10.91
CA GLY A 277 -2.71 -6.93 12.13
C GLY A 277 -3.24 -5.78 12.98
N CYS A 278 -4.22 -6.06 13.83
CA CYS A 278 -4.62 -5.14 14.89
C CYS A 278 -4.80 -5.86 16.23
N GLU A 279 -4.48 -5.16 17.32
CA GLU A 279 -4.79 -5.54 18.69
C GLU A 279 -6.01 -4.74 19.14
N LEU A 280 -7.00 -5.41 19.74
CA LEU A 280 -8.16 -4.78 20.35
C LEU A 280 -7.92 -4.52 21.85
N TRP A 281 -8.75 -3.68 22.48
CA TRP A 281 -8.61 -3.36 23.90
C TRP A 281 -8.83 -4.55 24.85
N ASP A 282 -9.52 -5.60 24.39
CA ASP A 282 -9.69 -6.86 25.13
C ASP A 282 -8.51 -7.85 24.97
N GLY A 283 -7.47 -7.48 24.20
CA GLY A 283 -6.31 -8.30 23.91
C GLY A 283 -6.44 -9.20 22.67
N THR A 284 -7.61 -9.22 22.00
CA THR A 284 -7.82 -9.98 20.77
C THR A 284 -6.92 -9.46 19.64
N ILE A 285 -6.31 -10.37 18.88
CA ILE A 285 -5.51 -10.04 17.68
C ILE A 285 -6.28 -10.45 16.43
N ILE A 286 -6.52 -9.49 15.54
CA ILE A 286 -7.10 -9.73 14.21
C ILE A 286 -5.99 -9.64 13.17
N ARG A 287 -6.03 -10.54 12.19
CA ARG A 287 -5.04 -10.66 11.13
C ARG A 287 -5.71 -10.48 9.77
N GLY A 288 -5.12 -9.65 8.92
CA GLY A 288 -5.65 -9.35 7.59
C GLY A 288 -6.42 -8.04 7.57
N GLN A 289 -6.18 -7.24 6.52
CA GLN A 289 -6.78 -5.92 6.36
C GLN A 289 -8.30 -6.01 6.18
N ASN A 290 -8.76 -7.03 5.44
CA ASN A 290 -10.19 -7.25 5.22
C ASN A 290 -10.92 -7.64 6.51
N GLU A 291 -10.39 -8.55 7.33
CA GLU A 291 -11.04 -8.92 8.60
C GLU A 291 -11.11 -7.73 9.58
N ILE A 292 -10.12 -6.83 9.55
CA ILE A 292 -10.17 -5.59 10.35
C ILE A 292 -11.28 -4.66 9.86
N SER A 293 -11.48 -4.55 8.54
CA SER A 293 -12.42 -3.60 7.94
C SER A 293 -13.84 -4.14 7.80
N HIS A 294 -13.98 -5.45 7.61
CA HIS A 294 -15.20 -6.19 7.31
C HIS A 294 -15.11 -7.56 8.02
N PRO A 295 -15.36 -7.60 9.33
CA PRO A 295 -15.22 -8.83 10.11
C PRO A 295 -16.18 -9.91 9.58
N SER A 296 -15.64 -11.08 9.23
CA SER A 296 -16.45 -12.14 8.59
C SER A 296 -16.70 -13.34 9.51
N ASN A 297 -16.16 -13.34 10.73
CA ASN A 297 -16.05 -14.54 11.59
C ASN A 297 -15.49 -15.76 10.83
N GLY A 298 -14.60 -15.54 9.85
CA GLY A 298 -14.03 -16.60 9.00
C GLY A 298 -14.88 -17.03 7.79
N ARG A 299 -16.02 -16.37 7.50
CA ARG A 299 -16.79 -16.62 6.26
C ARG A 299 -16.23 -15.82 5.09
N ARG A 300 -15.86 -16.49 4.00
CA ARG A 300 -15.29 -15.86 2.79
C ARG A 300 -16.41 -15.35 1.89
N GLU A 301 -16.97 -14.19 2.21
CA GLU A 301 -18.02 -13.55 1.38
C GLU A 301 -17.44 -12.41 0.53
N VAL A 302 -18.06 -12.15 -0.63
CA VAL A 302 -17.69 -10.99 -1.46
C VAL A 302 -18.12 -9.72 -0.74
N VAL A 303 -17.16 -9.06 -0.12
CA VAL A 303 -17.41 -7.84 0.64
C VAL A 303 -17.75 -6.69 -0.30
N ASN A 304 -18.98 -6.17 -0.19
CA ASN A 304 -19.34 -4.89 -0.76
C ASN A 304 -18.87 -3.76 0.16
N LYS A 305 -17.85 -3.00 -0.24
CA LYS A 305 -17.26 -1.89 0.55
C LYS A 305 -18.23 -0.72 0.77
N ASP A 306 -19.41 -0.75 0.13
CA ASP A 306 -20.48 0.25 0.27
C ASP A 306 -21.63 -0.22 1.18
N CYS A 307 -21.64 -1.48 1.65
CA CYS A 307 -22.73 -2.01 2.47
C CYS A 307 -22.61 -1.63 3.98
N ASN A 308 -23.76 -1.38 4.61
CA ASN A 308 -23.88 -0.97 6.01
C ASN A 308 -23.95 -2.18 6.98
N SER A 309 -23.92 -3.42 6.51
CA SER A 309 -24.21 -4.62 7.31
C SER A 309 -22.97 -5.44 7.71
N CYS A 310 -21.84 -4.79 7.98
CA CYS A 310 -20.70 -5.49 8.58
C CYS A 310 -20.94 -5.63 10.08
N THR A 311 -20.65 -6.81 10.62
CA THR A 311 -20.63 -7.04 12.07
C THR A 311 -19.60 -6.10 12.71
N ALA A 312 -19.95 -5.53 13.86
CA ALA A 312 -19.01 -4.73 14.63
C ALA A 312 -17.89 -5.61 15.17
N LEU A 313 -16.70 -5.05 15.33
CA LEU A 313 -15.61 -5.70 16.04
C LEU A 313 -16.02 -5.94 17.51
N PRO A 314 -15.55 -7.03 18.14
CA PRO A 314 -15.92 -7.36 19.51
C PRO A 314 -15.40 -6.35 20.54
N SER A 315 -14.37 -5.58 20.19
CA SER A 315 -13.79 -4.51 21.00
C SER A 315 -13.15 -3.45 20.11
N ARG A 316 -12.92 -2.25 20.64
CA ARG A 316 -12.29 -1.15 19.90
C ARG A 316 -10.84 -1.50 19.55
N ILE A 317 -10.37 -1.01 18.40
CA ILE A 317 -8.97 -1.17 18.00
C ILE A 317 -8.09 -0.35 18.95
N LYS A 318 -7.09 -1.00 19.55
CA LYS A 318 -6.05 -0.39 20.39
C LYS A 318 -4.85 0.07 19.56
N ARG A 319 -4.37 -0.77 18.64
CA ARG A 319 -3.28 -0.44 17.70
C ARG A 319 -3.28 -1.32 16.46
N VAL A 320 -2.58 -0.88 15.40
CA VAL A 320 -2.29 -1.68 14.19
C VAL A 320 -0.78 -1.88 14.03
N PHE A 321 -0.39 -2.98 13.39
CA PHE A 321 1.02 -3.35 13.18
C PHE A 321 1.16 -4.27 11.97
N TYR A 322 2.38 -4.42 11.47
CA TYR A 322 2.68 -5.34 10.37
C TYR A 322 3.06 -6.73 10.90
N MET A 323 2.72 -7.75 10.12
CA MET A 323 3.05 -9.15 10.40
C MET A 323 3.67 -9.81 9.18
N SER A 324 4.61 -10.72 9.41
CA SER A 324 5.23 -11.57 8.39
C SER A 324 5.23 -13.03 8.84
N SER A 325 5.29 -13.96 7.89
CA SER A 325 5.37 -15.41 8.12
C SER A 325 6.80 -15.96 7.95
N GLU A 326 7.81 -15.08 7.84
CA GLU A 326 9.20 -15.48 7.60
C GLU A 326 9.74 -16.37 8.74
N GLY A 327 10.41 -17.48 8.41
CA GLY A 327 11.16 -18.32 9.34
C GLY A 327 10.39 -19.35 10.21
N SER A 328 9.09 -19.19 10.47
CA SER A 328 8.38 -20.08 11.43
C SER A 328 6.99 -20.58 10.99
N SER A 329 6.53 -20.30 9.77
CA SER A 329 5.14 -20.55 9.29
C SER A 329 4.04 -19.84 10.10
N LEU A 330 4.35 -19.30 11.28
CA LEU A 330 3.48 -18.51 12.13
C LEU A 330 3.66 -17.02 11.83
N LEU A 331 2.53 -16.33 11.60
CA LEU A 331 2.50 -14.88 11.50
C LEU A 331 2.92 -14.27 12.84
N HIS A 332 3.95 -13.43 12.82
CA HIS A 332 4.45 -12.68 13.96
C HIS A 332 4.59 -11.19 13.60
N GLU A 333 4.57 -10.33 14.61
CA GLU A 333 4.73 -8.88 14.44
C GLU A 333 6.15 -8.57 13.91
N VAL A 334 6.23 -7.67 12.93
CA VAL A 334 7.47 -7.21 12.31
C VAL A 334 7.50 -5.69 12.23
N PHE A 335 8.71 -5.14 12.08
CA PHE A 335 8.97 -3.71 12.03
C PHE A 335 9.65 -3.34 10.70
N PRO A 336 8.91 -3.39 9.58
CA PRO A 336 9.49 -3.07 8.28
C PRO A 336 9.97 -1.62 8.24
N GLU A 337 11.05 -1.37 7.52
CA GLU A 337 11.55 -0.02 7.29
C GLU A 337 10.64 0.73 6.31
N ALA A 338 10.41 2.01 6.58
CA ALA A 338 9.70 2.88 5.65
C ALA A 338 10.55 3.12 4.39
N ASN A 339 9.89 3.26 3.23
CA ASN A 339 10.55 3.62 1.99
C ASN A 339 11.28 4.96 2.15
N HIS A 340 12.59 4.97 1.92
CA HIS A 340 13.43 6.15 2.10
C HIS A 340 12.97 7.33 1.23
N THR A 341 12.48 7.04 0.01
CA THR A 341 11.91 8.06 -0.88
C THR A 341 10.73 8.77 -0.24
N VAL A 342 9.90 8.06 0.55
CA VAL A 342 8.78 8.69 1.27
C VAL A 342 9.29 9.65 2.34
N LEU A 343 10.30 9.26 3.11
CA LEU A 343 10.92 10.13 4.14
C LEU A 343 11.58 11.37 3.53
N GLU A 344 12.25 11.21 2.39
CA GLU A 344 12.82 12.32 1.64
C GLU A 344 11.74 13.30 1.14
N GLN A 345 10.63 12.78 0.59
CA GLN A 345 9.53 13.61 0.11
C GLN A 345 8.80 14.33 1.25
N LEU A 346 8.55 13.65 2.38
CA LEU A 346 7.98 14.25 3.59
C LEU A 346 8.77 15.48 4.06
N SER A 347 10.09 15.45 3.89
CA SER A 347 10.98 16.55 4.26
C SER A 347 10.92 17.75 3.31
N LYS A 348 10.38 17.57 2.10
CA LYS A 348 10.42 18.55 1.00
C LYS A 348 9.05 19.18 0.70
N VAL A 349 7.94 18.48 0.93
CA VAL A 349 6.59 18.96 0.54
C VAL A 349 6.08 20.15 1.35
N ASP A 350 5.19 20.93 0.74
CA ASP A 350 4.61 22.13 1.34
C ASP A 350 3.41 21.83 2.26
N CYS A 351 2.74 20.69 2.08
CA CYS A 351 1.60 20.27 2.90
C CYS A 351 1.49 18.75 2.98
N ILE A 352 1.07 18.25 4.14
CA ILE A 352 0.78 16.83 4.39
C ILE A 352 -0.73 16.65 4.47
N VAL A 353 -1.25 15.69 3.71
CA VAL A 353 -2.67 15.35 3.67
C VAL A 353 -2.87 13.92 4.16
N TYR A 354 -3.74 13.76 5.16
CA TYR A 354 -4.28 12.46 5.56
C TYR A 354 -5.60 12.27 4.82
N ALA A 355 -5.58 11.46 3.78
CA ALA A 355 -6.72 11.29 2.88
C ALA A 355 -7.92 10.64 3.56
N MET A 356 -9.10 10.85 2.96
CA MET A 356 -10.30 10.13 3.34
C MET A 356 -10.15 8.63 3.07
N GLY A 357 -10.62 7.82 4.01
CA GLY A 357 -10.50 6.37 3.96
C GLY A 357 -10.74 5.75 5.32
N SER A 358 -10.46 4.45 5.43
CA SER A 358 -10.43 3.81 6.74
C SER A 358 -9.21 4.31 7.51
N LEU A 359 -9.42 4.80 8.73
CA LEU A 359 -8.32 5.25 9.58
C LEU A 359 -7.30 4.12 9.78
N PHE A 360 -7.76 2.96 10.24
CA PHE A 360 -6.89 1.84 10.65
C PHE A 360 -6.34 1.02 9.49
N THR A 361 -7.00 1.01 8.33
CA THR A 361 -6.62 0.13 7.21
C THR A 361 -6.21 0.87 5.94
N SER A 362 -6.22 2.21 5.95
CA SER A 362 -5.71 3.01 4.82
C SER A 362 -4.65 4.01 5.27
N VAL A 363 -4.87 4.75 6.36
CA VAL A 363 -3.95 5.82 6.78
C VAL A 363 -2.93 5.31 7.80
N CYS A 364 -3.39 4.74 8.92
CA CYS A 364 -2.53 4.24 10.00
C CYS A 364 -1.45 3.25 9.54
N PRO A 365 -1.67 2.32 8.58
CA PRO A 365 -0.61 1.42 8.14
C PRO A 365 0.64 2.16 7.64
N SER A 366 0.47 3.35 7.08
CA SER A 366 1.61 4.19 6.70
C SER A 366 2.24 4.92 7.89
N LEU A 367 1.44 5.35 8.86
CA LEU A 367 1.88 6.18 9.99
C LEU A 367 2.54 5.40 11.13
N VAL A 368 2.26 4.10 11.26
CA VAL A 368 2.86 3.26 12.32
C VAL A 368 4.33 2.90 12.07
N LEU A 369 4.86 3.24 10.90
CA LEU A 369 6.24 2.95 10.55
C LEU A 369 7.19 3.93 11.22
N ARG A 370 8.28 3.38 11.77
CA ARG A 370 9.34 4.17 12.41
C ARG A 370 9.90 5.19 11.42
N GLY A 371 10.07 6.42 11.88
CA GLY A 371 10.57 7.54 11.10
C GLY A 371 9.47 8.36 10.42
N ILE A 372 8.32 7.79 10.10
CA ILE A 372 7.23 8.54 9.44
C ILE A 372 6.64 9.58 10.40
N GLY A 373 6.20 9.14 11.59
CA GLY A 373 5.61 10.03 12.59
C GLY A 373 6.60 11.11 13.07
N GLU A 374 7.85 10.73 13.30
CA GLU A 374 8.92 11.64 13.71
C GLU A 374 9.21 12.71 12.65
N THR A 375 9.27 12.31 11.37
CA THR A 375 9.48 13.25 10.26
C THR A 375 8.29 14.19 10.09
N ILE A 376 7.06 13.70 10.24
CA ILE A 376 5.86 14.56 10.22
C ILE A 376 5.89 15.58 11.38
N ALA A 377 6.25 15.13 12.57
CA ALA A 377 6.26 15.96 13.78
C ALA A 377 7.34 17.06 13.71
N SER A 378 8.49 16.79 13.08
CA SER A 378 9.57 17.77 12.91
C SER A 378 9.26 18.89 11.89
N ARG A 379 8.22 18.72 11.07
CA ARG A 379 7.84 19.67 10.01
C ARG A 379 6.78 20.67 10.51
N SER A 380 7.10 21.96 10.43
CA SER A 380 6.15 23.07 10.70
C SER A 380 5.43 23.53 9.43
N ILE A 381 4.68 22.62 8.81
CA ILE A 381 3.88 22.87 7.60
C ILE A 381 2.40 22.52 7.83
N PRO A 382 1.46 23.01 7.00
CA PRO A 382 0.06 22.61 7.05
C PRO A 382 -0.11 21.09 6.99
N LYS A 383 -0.99 20.59 7.87
CA LYS A 383 -1.39 19.18 7.98
C LYS A 383 -2.90 19.11 7.89
N VAL A 384 -3.41 18.54 6.80
CA VAL A 384 -4.85 18.51 6.49
C VAL A 384 -5.37 17.09 6.64
N THR A 385 -6.35 16.89 7.52
CA THR A 385 -7.02 15.60 7.66
C THR A 385 -8.39 15.66 6.99
N MET A 386 -8.60 14.80 6.00
CA MET A 386 -9.90 14.65 5.34
C MET A 386 -10.69 13.55 6.04
N LEU A 387 -11.65 13.94 6.88
CA LEU A 387 -12.53 13.00 7.56
C LEU A 387 -13.68 12.59 6.64
N ARG A 388 -14.03 11.31 6.66
CA ARG A 388 -15.26 10.83 6.04
C ARG A 388 -16.44 11.43 6.83
N ASN A 389 -17.42 12.03 6.16
CA ASN A 389 -18.61 12.62 6.79
C ASN A 389 -19.57 11.58 7.44
N ARG A 390 -19.08 10.36 7.68
CA ARG A 390 -19.68 9.36 8.55
C ARG A 390 -18.65 9.03 9.63
N ILE A 391 -18.57 9.87 10.65
CA ILE A 391 -18.06 9.46 11.96
C ILE A 391 -19.07 8.42 12.45
N ARG A 392 -18.85 7.14 12.12
CA ARG A 392 -19.53 6.06 12.84
C ARG A 392 -18.91 6.06 14.23
N TYR A 393 -19.62 6.68 15.16
CA TYR A 393 -19.36 6.50 16.58
C TYR A 393 -19.56 5.01 16.89
N TYR A 394 -18.49 4.24 16.79
CA TYR A 394 -18.42 2.93 17.43
C TYR A 394 -18.12 3.21 18.90
N PHE A 395 -19.18 3.48 19.67
CA PHE A 395 -19.07 3.49 21.12
C PHE A 395 -18.97 2.07 21.65
#